data_AF-A0A7Y1XJ49-F1
#
_entry.id   AF-A0A7Y1XJ49-F1
#
_cell.length_a   1.000
_cell.length_b   1.000
_cell.length_c   1.000
_cell.angle_alpha   90.00
_cell.angle_beta   90.00
_cell.angle_gamma   90.00
#
_symmetry.space_group_name_H-M   'P 1'
#
loop_
_entity.id
_entity.type
_entity.pdbx_description
1 polymer ?
#
loop_
_entity_poly.entity_id
_entity_poly.type
_entity_poly.pdbx_seq_one_letter_code
_entity_poly.pdbx_strand_id
1 'polypeptide(L)'
;MTKAAISAITMFAAPMALACDYPQKADVPDGNTATKEDMIAGQRDVKAYMGAMDAYLSCIEAAEQETVAGPDDAEEDAKQQRIAMFNKKYNAAVEEMNLVAEEFNMQVRAYKERSK
;
A
#
# COMPACT_ATOMS: atom_id res chain seq x y z
N MET A 1 52.52 6.92 31.02
CA MET A 1 51.44 7.82 30.58
C MET A 1 51.37 7.77 29.07
N THR A 2 50.46 6.99 28.49
CA THR A 2 50.23 6.96 27.04
C THR A 2 48.72 6.95 26.83
N LYS A 3 48.23 8.04 26.26
CA LYS A 3 46.81 8.39 26.15
C LYS A 3 46.10 7.44 25.19
N ALA A 4 44.94 6.96 25.60
CA ALA A 4 43.96 6.29 24.76
C ALA A 4 43.45 7.24 23.68
N ALA A 5 43.27 6.75 22.46
CA ALA A 5 42.49 7.40 21.42
C ALA A 5 41.47 6.36 20.90
N ILE A 6 40.27 6.37 21.48
CA ILE A 6 39.13 5.60 20.98
C ILE A 6 38.41 6.51 19.99
N SER A 7 38.60 6.27 18.70
CA SER A 7 37.87 6.96 17.64
C SER A 7 36.50 6.31 17.49
N ALA A 8 35.47 6.94 18.06
CA ALA A 8 34.09 6.51 17.86
C ALA A 8 33.61 6.97 16.47
N ILE A 9 33.49 6.02 15.54
CA ILE A 9 32.80 6.23 14.26
C ILE A 9 31.31 6.06 14.55
N THR A 10 30.60 7.17 14.75
CA THR A 10 29.14 7.20 14.75
C THR A 10 28.65 7.04 13.32
N MET A 11 28.24 5.82 12.95
CA MET A 11 27.43 5.61 11.74
C MET A 11 26.09 6.31 11.93
N PHE A 12 25.88 7.38 11.18
CA PHE A 12 24.57 8.00 11.03
C PHE A 12 23.75 7.08 10.12
N ALA A 13 22.85 6.29 10.70
CA ALA A 13 21.83 5.60 9.93
C ALA A 13 20.83 6.67 9.45
N ALA A 14 21.00 7.18 8.24
CA ALA A 14 19.95 7.95 7.58
C ALA A 14 18.74 7.02 7.41
N PRO A 15 17.52 7.44 7.78
CA PRO A 15 16.32 6.69 7.43
C PRO A 15 16.27 6.63 5.91
N MET A 16 16.25 5.42 5.34
CA MET A 16 15.91 5.28 3.94
C MET A 16 14.48 5.79 3.81
N ALA A 17 14.29 6.95 3.18
CA ALA A 17 12.99 7.37 2.69
C ALA A 17 12.60 6.37 1.59
N LEU A 18 12.07 5.22 2.00
CA LEU A 18 11.38 4.31 1.11
C LEU A 18 10.21 5.13 0.55
N ALA A 19 10.24 5.39 -0.76
CA ALA A 19 9.04 5.85 -1.44
C ALA A 19 7.89 4.90 -1.08
N CYS A 20 6.67 5.41 -0.92
CA CYS A 20 5.53 4.55 -0.64
C CYS A 20 5.32 3.60 -1.84
N ASP A 21 5.78 2.36 -1.69
CA ASP A 21 5.75 1.37 -2.75
C ASP A 21 4.31 0.92 -2.99
N TYR A 22 3.84 1.13 -4.22
CA TYR A 22 2.51 0.69 -4.61
C TYR A 22 2.49 -0.84 -4.72
N PRO A 23 1.62 -1.54 -3.97
CA PRO A 23 1.60 -3.00 -3.96
C PRO A 23 1.23 -3.59 -5.31
N GLN A 24 1.79 -4.77 -5.62
CA GLN A 24 1.32 -5.55 -6.76
C GLN A 24 -0.07 -6.10 -6.48
N LYS A 25 -1.00 -5.90 -7.42
CA LYS A 25 -2.34 -6.48 -7.40
C LYS A 25 -2.30 -7.99 -7.17
N ALA A 26 -3.23 -8.49 -6.35
CA ALA A 26 -3.41 -9.92 -6.12
C ALA A 26 -3.97 -10.64 -7.36
N ASP A 27 -3.48 -11.85 -7.61
CA ASP A 27 -4.05 -12.75 -8.58
C ASP A 27 -5.31 -13.40 -8.01
N VAL A 28 -6.44 -13.22 -8.70
CA VAL A 28 -7.72 -13.82 -8.32
C VAL A 28 -7.95 -15.07 -9.18
N PRO A 29 -8.04 -16.27 -8.59
CA PRO A 29 -8.30 -17.50 -9.34
C PRO A 29 -9.73 -17.53 -9.91
N ASP A 30 -9.89 -18.05 -11.13
CA ASP A 30 -11.20 -18.23 -11.77
C ASP A 30 -11.98 -19.36 -11.09
N GLY A 31 -13.09 -19.03 -10.44
CA GLY A 31 -13.92 -19.97 -9.71
C GLY A 31 -14.54 -21.07 -10.59
N ASN A 32 -14.64 -20.87 -11.90
CA ASN A 32 -15.15 -21.89 -12.83
C ASN A 32 -14.13 -23.00 -13.09
N THR A 33 -12.83 -22.75 -12.89
CA THR A 33 -11.75 -23.70 -13.23
C THR A 33 -10.83 -24.05 -12.06
N ALA A 34 -10.70 -23.17 -11.08
CA ALA A 34 -9.83 -23.31 -9.92
C ALA A 34 -10.18 -24.49 -9.00
N THR A 35 -9.17 -25.09 -8.38
CA THR A 35 -9.35 -26.07 -7.29
C THR A 35 -9.70 -25.39 -5.96
N LYS A 36 -10.06 -26.18 -4.94
CA LYS A 36 -10.29 -25.64 -3.60
C LYS A 36 -9.03 -24.99 -3.04
N GLU A 37 -7.90 -25.64 -3.25
CA GLU A 37 -6.58 -25.19 -2.83
C GLU A 37 -6.22 -23.86 -3.51
N ASP A 38 -6.50 -23.71 -4.80
CA ASP A 38 -6.31 -22.46 -5.53
C ASP A 38 -7.17 -21.33 -4.95
N MET A 39 -8.45 -21.59 -4.66
CA MET A 39 -9.33 -20.57 -4.06
C MET A 39 -8.88 -20.13 -2.67
N ILE A 40 -8.33 -21.04 -1.85
CA ILE A 40 -7.75 -20.72 -0.55
C ILE A 40 -6.47 -19.89 -0.70
N ALA A 41 -5.61 -20.23 -1.67
CA ALA A 41 -4.43 -19.44 -1.99
C ALA A 41 -4.83 -18.03 -2.44
N GLY A 42 -5.78 -17.91 -3.37
CA GLY A 42 -6.31 -16.63 -3.82
C GLY A 42 -6.89 -15.78 -2.68
N GLN A 43 -7.59 -16.40 -1.71
CA GLN A 43 -8.07 -15.68 -0.52
C GLN A 43 -6.92 -15.06 0.28
N ARG A 44 -5.85 -15.84 0.50
CA ARG A 44 -4.69 -15.37 1.25
C ARG A 44 -3.99 -14.24 0.51
N ASP A 45 -3.86 -14.35 -0.80
CA ASP A 45 -3.15 -13.38 -1.63
C ASP A 45 -3.94 -12.07 -1.73
N VAL A 46 -5.28 -12.13 -1.88
CA VAL A 46 -6.17 -10.96 -1.78
C VAL A 46 -6.04 -10.28 -0.41
N LYS A 47 -6.02 -11.05 0.69
CA LYS A 47 -5.85 -10.50 2.03
C LYS A 47 -4.48 -9.84 2.21
N ALA A 48 -3.42 -10.44 1.68
CA ALA A 48 -2.08 -9.86 1.71
C ALA A 48 -2.03 -8.55 0.92
N TYR A 49 -2.66 -8.50 -0.25
CA TYR A 49 -2.78 -7.29 -1.06
C TYR A 49 -3.56 -6.19 -0.33
N MET A 50 -4.69 -6.50 0.31
CA MET A 50 -5.43 -5.51 1.13
C MET A 50 -4.54 -4.91 2.22
N GLY A 51 -3.81 -5.74 2.97
CA GLY A 51 -2.91 -5.25 4.02
C GLY A 51 -1.73 -4.43 3.49
N ALA A 52 -1.19 -4.80 2.32
CA ALA A 52 -0.14 -4.02 1.67
C ALA A 52 -0.67 -2.67 1.17
N MET A 53 -1.91 -2.63 0.66
CA MET A 53 -2.57 -1.39 0.24
C MET A 53 -2.87 -0.47 1.42
N ASP A 54 -3.33 -1.00 2.55
CA ASP A 54 -3.52 -0.22 3.78
C ASP A 54 -2.20 0.40 4.27
N ALA A 55 -1.09 -0.36 4.18
CA ALA A 55 0.24 0.15 4.51
C ALA A 55 0.70 1.24 3.54
N TYR A 56 0.42 1.09 2.24
CA TYR A 56 0.68 2.12 1.23
C TYR A 56 -0.13 3.40 1.49
N LEU A 57 -1.43 3.29 1.77
CA LEU A 57 -2.30 4.42 2.10
C LEU A 57 -1.80 5.18 3.34
N SER A 58 -1.45 4.44 4.40
CA SER A 58 -0.87 5.02 5.62
C SER A 58 0.46 5.74 5.34
N CYS A 59 1.28 5.20 4.44
CA CYS A 59 2.55 5.81 4.05
C CYS A 59 2.35 7.14 3.32
N ILE A 60 1.46 7.19 2.32
CA ILE A 60 1.23 8.44 1.56
C ILE A 60 0.57 9.51 2.43
N GLU A 61 -0.26 9.12 3.40
CA GLU A 61 -0.81 10.01 4.41
C GLU A 61 0.28 10.62 5.29
N ALA A 62 1.21 9.81 5.79
CA ALA A 62 2.33 10.28 6.59
C ALA A 62 3.22 11.24 5.78
N ALA A 63 3.50 10.94 4.51
CA ALA A 63 4.28 11.81 3.63
C ALA A 63 3.59 13.16 3.37
N GLU A 64 2.27 13.18 3.19
CA GLU A 64 1.51 14.45 3.08
C GLU A 64 1.54 15.22 4.41
N GLN A 65 1.40 14.54 5.55
CA GLN A 65 1.50 15.16 6.87
C GLN A 65 2.86 15.83 7.11
N GLU A 66 3.96 15.17 6.73
CA GLU A 66 5.30 15.74 6.79
C GLU A 66 5.43 16.98 5.87
N THR A 67 4.82 16.92 4.69
CA THR A 67 4.84 18.03 3.73
C THR A 67 4.12 19.27 4.27
N VAL A 68 3.01 19.10 4.99
CA VAL A 68 2.22 20.22 5.53
C VAL A 68 2.61 20.65 6.95
N ALA A 69 3.54 19.93 7.62
CA ALA A 69 4.00 20.27 8.96
C ALA A 69 4.98 21.46 9.00
N GLY A 70 5.56 21.83 7.85
CA GLY A 70 6.46 22.98 7.72
C GLY A 70 5.74 24.32 7.61
N PRO A 71 6.48 25.45 7.57
CA PRO A 71 5.92 26.75 7.20
C PRO A 71 5.28 26.65 5.80
N ASP A 72 3.99 26.94 5.70
CA ASP A 72 3.23 26.85 4.45
C ASP A 72 3.19 28.20 3.74
N ASP A 73 4.23 28.49 2.97
CA ASP A 73 4.37 29.69 2.11
C ASP A 73 3.87 29.45 0.68
N ALA A 74 3.28 28.29 0.39
CA ALA A 74 2.73 27.96 -0.91
C ALA A 74 1.53 28.86 -1.26
N GLU A 75 1.38 29.18 -2.54
CA GLU A 75 0.17 29.82 -3.07
C GLU A 75 -1.05 28.90 -2.91
N GLU A 76 -2.24 29.48 -2.69
CA GLU A 76 -3.47 28.71 -2.48
C GLU A 76 -3.78 27.73 -3.63
N ASP A 77 -3.53 28.12 -4.87
CA ASP A 77 -3.71 27.23 -6.03
C ASP A 77 -2.76 26.01 -5.98
N ALA A 78 -1.53 26.19 -5.51
CA ALA A 78 -0.57 25.10 -5.33
C ALA A 78 -1.03 24.13 -4.23
N LYS A 79 -1.59 24.65 -3.12
CA LYS A 79 -2.18 23.82 -2.05
C LYS A 79 -3.36 23.02 -2.55
N GLN A 80 -4.26 23.66 -3.30
CA GLN A 80 -5.44 23.00 -3.85
C GLN A 80 -5.05 21.88 -4.84
N GLN A 81 -4.04 22.11 -5.67
CA GLN A 81 -3.51 21.09 -6.58
C GLN A 81 -2.89 19.91 -5.81
N ARG A 82 -2.12 20.17 -4.74
CA ARG A 82 -1.55 19.13 -3.88
C ARG A 82 -2.65 18.25 -3.25
N ILE A 83 -3.65 18.88 -2.62
CA ILE A 83 -4.79 18.18 -2.01
C ILE A 83 -5.55 17.35 -3.05
N ALA A 84 -5.82 17.93 -4.22
CA ALA A 84 -6.50 17.23 -5.30
C ALA A 84 -5.72 16.01 -5.79
N MET A 85 -4.39 16.13 -5.91
CA MET A 85 -3.51 15.03 -6.30
C MET A 85 -3.43 13.93 -5.23
N PHE A 86 -3.35 14.32 -3.95
CA PHE A 86 -3.39 13.37 -2.83
C PHE A 86 -4.71 12.59 -2.83
N ASN A 87 -5.85 13.28 -2.85
CA ASN A 87 -7.18 12.65 -2.86
C ASN A 87 -7.36 11.74 -4.06
N LYS A 88 -6.88 12.15 -5.24
CA LYS A 88 -6.94 11.32 -6.45
C LYS A 88 -6.19 10.00 -6.27
N LYS A 89 -4.96 10.04 -5.74
CA LYS A 89 -4.15 8.83 -5.50
C LYS A 89 -4.79 7.93 -4.44
N TYR A 90 -5.24 8.52 -3.33
CA TYR A 90 -5.89 7.80 -2.24
C TYR A 90 -7.16 7.09 -2.72
N ASN A 91 -8.06 7.82 -3.39
CA ASN A 91 -9.32 7.29 -3.88
C ASN A 91 -9.11 6.20 -4.94
N ALA A 92 -8.15 6.37 -5.85
CA ALA A 92 -7.83 5.35 -6.86
C ALA A 92 -7.34 4.03 -6.22
N ALA A 93 -6.52 4.12 -5.17
CA ALA A 93 -6.07 2.96 -4.43
C ALA A 93 -7.23 2.24 -3.72
N VAL A 94 -8.12 2.97 -3.06
CA VAL A 94 -9.33 2.41 -2.43
C VAL A 94 -10.27 1.78 -3.46
N GLU A 95 -10.45 2.42 -4.62
CA GLU A 95 -11.25 1.87 -5.72
C GLU A 95 -10.68 0.53 -6.21
N GLU A 96 -9.36 0.44 -6.41
CA GLU A 96 -8.72 -0.80 -6.82
C GLU A 96 -8.87 -1.91 -5.77
N MET A 97 -8.77 -1.58 -4.48
CA MET A 97 -9.04 -2.54 -3.40
C MET A 97 -10.45 -3.11 -3.49
N ASN A 98 -11.45 -2.23 -3.70
CA ASN A 98 -12.85 -2.64 -3.84
C ASN A 98 -13.06 -3.54 -5.06
N LEU A 99 -12.45 -3.21 -6.20
CA LEU A 99 -12.53 -4.03 -7.42
C LEU A 99 -11.95 -5.42 -7.21
N VAL A 100 -10.79 -5.54 -6.54
CA VAL A 100 -10.20 -6.85 -6.23
C VAL A 100 -11.07 -7.65 -5.27
N ALA A 101 -11.64 -7.01 -4.26
CA ALA A 101 -12.54 -7.67 -3.31
C ALA A 101 -13.84 -8.14 -3.99
N GLU A 102 -14.42 -7.33 -4.88
CA GLU A 102 -15.60 -7.69 -5.67
C GLU A 102 -15.30 -8.87 -6.60
N GLU A 103 -14.19 -8.82 -7.32
CA GLU A 103 -13.72 -9.88 -8.22
C GLU A 103 -13.57 -11.20 -7.47
N PHE A 104 -12.86 -11.20 -6.34
CA PHE A 104 -12.71 -12.40 -5.51
C PHE A 104 -14.05 -12.94 -5.03
N ASN A 105 -14.98 -12.08 -4.61
CA ASN A 105 -16.32 -12.49 -4.19
C ASN A 105 -17.13 -13.11 -5.34
N MET A 106 -17.01 -12.59 -6.57
CA MET A 106 -17.61 -13.20 -7.76
C MET A 106 -17.05 -14.59 -8.00
N GLN A 107 -15.72 -14.75 -7.95
CA GLN A 107 -15.08 -16.04 -8.19
C GLN A 107 -15.41 -17.08 -7.10
N VAL A 108 -15.53 -16.65 -5.84
CA VAL A 108 -16.02 -17.54 -4.77
C VAL A 108 -17.45 -18.02 -5.04
N ARG A 109 -18.33 -17.18 -5.59
CA ARG A 109 -19.69 -17.59 -5.97
C ARG A 109 -19.66 -18.59 -7.12
N ALA A 110 -18.90 -18.32 -8.17
CA ALA A 110 -18.74 -19.23 -9.31
C ALA A 110 -18.22 -20.61 -8.88
N TYR A 111 -17.18 -20.64 -8.02
CA TYR A 111 -16.66 -21.89 -7.45
C TYR A 111 -17.74 -22.67 -6.70
N LYS A 112 -18.51 -21.98 -5.84
CA LYS A 112 -19.58 -22.61 -5.06
C LYS A 112 -20.69 -23.15 -5.96
N GLU A 113 -21.05 -22.45 -7.02
CA GLU A 113 -22.10 -22.89 -7.96
C GLU A 113 -21.68 -24.11 -8.76
N ARG A 114 -20.44 -24.14 -9.25
CA ARG A 114 -19.87 -25.30 -9.95
C ARG A 114 -19.71 -26.53 -9.05
N SER A 115 -19.45 -26.31 -7.76
CA SER A 115 -19.18 -27.38 -6.78
C SER A 115 -20.44 -27.90 -6.07
N LYS A 116 -21.63 -27.46 -6.48
CA LYS A 116 -22.92 -28.02 -6.07
C LYS A 116 -23.19 -29.33 -6.81
#